data_AF-A0A150P316-F1
#
_entry.id   AF-A0A150P316-F1
#
_cell.length_a   1.000
_cell.length_b   1.000
_cell.length_c   1.000
_cell.angle_alpha   90.00
_cell.angle_beta   90.00
_cell.angle_gamma   90.00
#
_symmetry.space_group_name_H-M   'P 1'
#
loop_
_entity.id
_entity.type
_entity.pdbx_description
1 polymer ?
#
loop_
_entity_poly.entity_id
_entity_poly.type
_entity_poly.pdbx_seq_one_letter_code
_entity_poly.pdbx_strand_id
1 'polypeptide(L)' 'LDRHARSYPRSARAQQRETLVIQALEQIGRRAEAAARAARFRAAFPGSAYLPAIEDALSGSP' A
#
# COMPACT_ATOMS: atom_id res chain seq x y z
N LEU A 1 -1.23 -1.23 -23.25
CA LEU A 1 -0.81 -0.19 -22.28
C LEU A 1 0.04 -0.76 -21.12
N ASP A 2 0.63 -1.95 -21.29
CA ASP A 2 1.20 -2.74 -20.18
C ASP A 2 2.72 -2.66 -19.98
N ARG A 3 3.45 -1.88 -20.78
CA ARG A 3 4.92 -1.88 -20.72
C ARG A 3 5.52 -0.95 -19.65
N HIS A 4 4.70 -0.14 -18.96
CA HIS A 4 5.18 0.81 -17.94
C HIS A 4 5.16 0.27 -16.51
N ALA A 5 4.52 -0.88 -16.25
CA ALA A 5 4.44 -1.46 -14.91
C ALA A 5 5.75 -2.12 -14.43
N ARG A 6 6.71 -2.36 -15.35
CA ARG A 6 7.92 -3.16 -15.08
C ARG A 6 9.16 -2.33 -14.71
N SER A 7 9.23 -1.05 -15.07
CA SER A 7 10.49 -0.29 -14.97
C SER A 7 10.68 0.48 -13.67
N TYR A 8 9.70 0.51 -12.76
CA TYR A 8 9.75 1.39 -11.60
C TYR A 8 9.21 0.77 -10.30
N PRO A 9 9.83 -0.30 -9.78
CA PRO A 9 9.50 -0.84 -8.46
C PRO A 9 9.84 0.11 -7.29
N ARG A 10 10.47 1.28 -7.53
CA ARG A 10 10.87 2.25 -6.51
C ARG A 10 10.32 3.68 -6.69
N SER A 11 9.46 3.92 -7.68
CA SER A 11 8.92 5.27 -7.91
C SER A 11 7.87 5.65 -6.88
N ALA A 12 7.80 6.94 -6.51
CA ALA A 12 6.75 7.47 -5.63
C ALA A 12 5.33 7.08 -6.10
N ARG A 13 5.10 7.00 -7.41
CA ARG A 13 3.84 6.53 -8.01
C ARG A 13 3.50 5.06 -7.73
N ALA A 14 4.51 4.18 -7.60
CA ALA A 14 4.28 2.79 -7.23
C ALA A 14 3.88 2.68 -5.75
N GLN A 15 4.52 3.47 -4.89
CA GLN A 15 4.20 3.51 -3.46
C GLN A 15 2.77 4.05 -3.23
N GLN A 16 2.40 5.12 -3.94
CA GLN A 16 1.05 5.69 -3.89
C GLN A 16 -0.01 4.68 -4.35
N ARG A 17 0.26 3.92 -5.42
CA ARG A 17 -0.67 2.90 -5.92
C ARG A 17 -0.87 1.78 -4.91
N GLU A 18 0.21 1.27 -4.30
CA GLU A 18 0.09 0.21 -3.29
C GLU A 18 -0.68 0.69 -2.06
N THR A 19 -0.47 1.94 -1.65
CA THR A 19 -1.24 2.58 -0.56
C THR A 19 -2.74 2.59 -0.86
N LEU A 20 -3.14 3.00 -2.06
CA LEU A 20 -4.55 2.99 -2.48
C LEU A 20 -5.15 1.59 -2.51
N VAL A 21 -4.39 0.58 -2.93
CA VAL A 21 -4.84 -0.82 -2.91
C VAL A 21 -5.08 -1.30 -1.48
N ILE A 22 -4.19 -0.98 -0.55
CA ILE A 22 -4.35 -1.35 0.86
C ILE A 22 -5.60 -0.68 1.46
N GLN A 23 -5.79 0.62 1.20
CA GLN A 23 -6.97 1.36 1.64
C GLN A 23 -8.27 0.76 1.08
N ALA A 24 -8.30 0.44 -0.22
CA ALA A 24 -9.46 -0.18 -0.84
C ALA A 24 -9.76 -1.56 -0.24
N LEU A 25 -8.73 -2.36 0.09
CA LEU A 25 -8.89 -3.66 0.73
C LEU A 25 -9.49 -3.53 2.14
N GLU A 26 -9.09 -2.52 2.92
CA GLU A 26 -9.73 -2.20 4.21
C GLU A 26 -11.20 -1.81 4.01
N GLN A 27 -11.49 -0.92 3.06
CA GLN A 27 -12.86 -0.45 2.80
C GLN A 27 -13.83 -1.56 2.38
N ILE A 28 -13.35 -2.59 1.65
CA ILE A 28 -14.17 -3.74 1.27
C ILE A 28 -14.12 -4.89 2.30
N GLY A 29 -13.56 -4.65 3.49
CA GLY A 29 -13.52 -5.61 4.60
C GLY A 29 -12.47 -6.72 4.48
N ARG A 30 -11.57 -6.66 3.50
CA ARG A 30 -10.49 -7.64 3.28
C ARG A 30 -9.25 -7.33 4.12
N ARG A 31 -9.47 -7.22 5.43
CA ARG A 31 -8.48 -6.77 6.43
C ARG A 31 -7.18 -7.59 6.44
N ALA A 32 -7.31 -8.91 6.33
CA ALA A 32 -6.16 -9.82 6.32
C ALA A 32 -5.23 -9.58 5.10
N GLU A 33 -5.81 -9.25 3.94
CA GLU A 33 -5.05 -9.00 2.72
C GLU A 33 -4.43 -7.61 2.69
N ALA A 34 -5.14 -6.61 3.22
CA ALA A 34 -4.61 -5.28 3.46
C ALA A 34 -3.40 -5.35 4.41
N ALA A 35 -3.52 -6.05 5.54
CA ALA A 35 -2.43 -6.24 6.49
C ALA A 35 -1.22 -6.97 5.86
N ALA A 36 -1.45 -8.03 5.08
CA ALA A 36 -0.39 -8.75 4.38
C ALA A 36 0.35 -7.86 3.36
N ARG A 37 -0.39 -7.02 2.61
CA ARG A 37 0.21 -6.06 1.68
C ARG A 37 0.97 -4.96 2.40
N ALA A 38 0.42 -4.42 3.49
CA ALA A 38 1.08 -3.42 4.30
C ALA A 38 2.40 -3.92 4.91
N ALA A 39 2.45 -5.17 5.38
CA ALA A 39 3.69 -5.78 5.85
C ALA A 39 4.76 -5.86 4.74
N ARG A 40 4.36 -6.25 3.53
CA ARG A 40 5.25 -6.26 2.35
C ARG A 40 5.71 -4.86 1.97
N PHE A 41 4.80 -3.88 2.04
CA PHE A 41 5.11 -2.47 1.76
C PHE A 41 6.14 -1.93 2.76
N ARG A 42 5.95 -2.18 4.06
CA ARG A 42 6.91 -1.80 5.13
C ARG A 42 8.29 -2.41 4.90
N ALA A 43 8.34 -3.69 4.55
CA ALA A 43 9.60 -4.36 4.25
C ALA A 43 10.30 -3.79 3.01
N ALA A 44 9.53 -3.41 1.98
CA ALA A 44 10.07 -2.85 0.74
C ALA A 44 10.44 -1.36 0.84
N PHE A 45 9.72 -0.59 1.67
CA PHE A 45 9.85 0.86 1.79
C PHE A 45 9.79 1.33 3.26
N PRO A 46 10.78 0.97 4.09
CA PRO A 46 10.77 1.28 5.52
C PRO A 46 10.83 2.79 5.84
N GLY A 47 11.28 3.63 4.89
CA GLY A 47 11.32 5.09 5.01
C GLY A 47 10.25 5.81 4.20
N SER A 48 9.19 5.12 3.76
CA SER A 48 8.15 5.76 2.95
C SER A 48 7.29 6.70 3.77
N ALA A 49 7.02 7.90 3.22
CA ALA A 49 6.06 8.84 3.78
C ALA A 49 4.61 8.31 3.79
N TYR A 50 4.32 7.21 3.08
CA TYR A 50 3.00 6.60 3.05
C TYR A 50 2.74 5.61 4.19
N LEU A 51 3.75 5.26 4.99
CA LEU A 51 3.59 4.34 6.11
C LEU A 51 2.52 4.78 7.12
N PRO A 52 2.47 6.04 7.57
CA PRO A 52 1.44 6.48 8.51
C PRO A 52 0.02 6.34 7.94
N ALA A 53 -0.19 6.64 6.65
CA ALA A 53 -1.49 6.50 5.99
C ALA A 53 -1.93 5.03 5.88
N ILE A 54 -0.98 4.10 5.73
CA ILE A 54 -1.24 2.67 5.72
C ILE A 54 -1.59 2.17 7.13
N GLU A 55 -0.86 2.60 8.17
CA GLU A 55 -1.20 2.26 9.56
C GLU A 55 -2.59 2.76 9.95
N ASP A 56 -2.93 3.99 9.58
CA ASP A 56 -4.23 4.60 9.87
C ASP A 56 -5.37 3.80 9.24
N ALA A 57 -5.22 3.44 7.96
CA ALA A 57 -6.18 2.59 7.25
C ALA A 57 -6.38 1.23 7.94
N LEU A 58 -5.30 0.58 8.37
CA LEU A 58 -5.38 -0.71 9.07
C LEU A 58 -5.94 -0.61 10.49
N SER A 59 -5.78 0.53 11.15
CA SER A 59 -6.30 0.77 12.50
C SER A 59 -7.83 0.82 12.53
N GLY A 60 -8.46 0.96 11.36
CA GLY A 60 -9.91 1.01 11.22
C GLY A 60 -10.49 2.38 11.56
N SER A 61 -9.70 3.44 11.38
CA SER A 61 -10.19 4.81 11.54
C SER A 61 -11.31 5.06 10.51
N PRO A 62 -12.54 5.38 10.97
CA PRO A 62 -13.71 5.57 10.11
C PRO A 62 -13.62 6.80 9.19
#